data_AF-A0A1W1BZ56-F1
#
_entry.id   AF-A0A1W1BZ56-F1
#
_cell.length_a   1.000
_cell.length_b   1.000
_cell.length_c   1.000
_cell.angle_alpha   90.00
_cell.angle_beta   90.00
_cell.angle_gamma   90.00
#
_symmetry.space_group_name_H-M   'P 1'
#
loop_
_entity.id
_entity.type
_entity.pdbx_description
1 polymer ?
#
loop_
_entity_poly.entity_id
_entity_poly.type
_entity_poly.pdbx_seq_one_letter_code
_entity_poly.pdbx_strand_id
1 'polypeptide(L)'
;MQILLINKNPIVSKLFSLSAKGMEGIEIDEVEDIKGLPQESYDMLFVDDGDSLDDELEEFLYSIDAKQKILFVSNDDRSVEGVDEIIKKPFLPSTIISILQSSYGEESERVESDIEEFIVDNIEPSEEKRDHSDSLILDKAEIDKIKRLLLDSEDTIESEQEDTTQSDSAEIEERLIDALMDMKPKAIKRLLRGAEINISIKFPKGES
;
A
#
# COMPACT_ATOMS: atom_id res chain seq x y z
N MET A 1 -3.04 20.75 -11.28
CA MET A 1 -3.69 19.61 -10.65
C MET A 1 -3.83 19.91 -9.18
N GLN A 2 -5.06 19.90 -8.68
CA GLN A 2 -5.35 20.15 -7.27
C GLN A 2 -5.44 18.81 -6.53
N ILE A 3 -4.59 18.62 -5.54
CA ILE A 3 -4.55 17.43 -4.71
C ILE A 3 -4.95 17.79 -3.28
N LEU A 4 -5.87 17.04 -2.70
CA LEU A 4 -6.17 17.08 -1.28
C LEU A 4 -5.46 15.93 -0.57
N LEU A 5 -4.66 16.23 0.46
CA LEU A 5 -4.05 15.25 1.35
C LEU A 5 -4.65 15.41 2.75
N ILE A 6 -5.50 14.46 3.15
CA ILE A 6 -6.03 14.37 4.52
C ILE A 6 -5.10 13.47 5.32
N ASN A 7 -4.31 14.04 6.22
CA ASN A 7 -3.24 13.31 6.90
C ASN A 7 -2.86 13.94 8.25
N LYS A 8 -2.62 13.08 9.25
CA LYS A 8 -2.08 13.47 10.57
C LYS A 8 -0.62 13.05 10.78
N ASN A 9 -0.07 12.23 9.88
CA ASN A 9 1.27 11.68 10.01
C ASN A 9 2.31 12.58 9.32
N PRO A 10 3.18 13.29 10.04
CA PRO A 10 4.14 14.23 9.44
C PRO A 10 5.14 13.56 8.49
N ILE A 11 5.39 12.26 8.64
CA ILE A 11 6.24 11.49 7.74
C ILE A 11 5.57 11.37 6.37
N VAL A 12 4.27 11.08 6.34
CA VAL A 12 3.50 10.99 5.09
C VAL A 12 3.45 12.37 4.42
N SER A 13 3.22 13.45 5.17
CA SER A 13 3.24 14.82 4.62
C SER A 13 4.57 15.15 3.95
N LYS A 14 5.68 14.82 4.62
CA LYS A 14 7.02 15.08 4.08
C LYS A 14 7.31 14.23 2.85
N LEU A 15 6.96 12.95 2.89
CA LEU A 15 7.16 12.01 1.80
C LEU A 15 6.36 12.43 0.56
N PHE A 16 5.11 12.83 0.76
CA PHE A 16 4.23 13.30 -0.29
C PHE A 16 4.74 14.61 -0.91
N SER A 17 5.11 15.57 -0.06
CA SER A 17 5.69 16.85 -0.50
C SER A 17 6.97 16.66 -1.32
N LEU A 18 7.82 15.69 -0.94
CA LEU A 18 9.04 15.35 -1.69
C LEU A 18 8.72 14.65 -3.01
N SER A 19 7.74 13.74 -3.00
CA SER A 19 7.33 12.97 -4.18
C SER A 19 6.71 13.86 -5.26
N ALA A 20 5.97 14.89 -4.86
CA ALA A 20 5.39 15.88 -5.77
C ALA A 20 6.38 17.00 -6.15
N LYS A 21 7.53 17.10 -5.47
CA LYS A 21 8.51 18.14 -5.74
C LYS A 21 9.17 17.89 -7.10
N GLY A 22 9.13 18.91 -7.97
CA GLY A 22 9.65 18.81 -9.34
C GLY A 22 8.56 18.53 -10.39
N MET A 23 7.32 18.23 -9.96
CA MET A 23 6.18 18.16 -10.86
C MET A 23 5.54 19.56 -10.97
N GLU A 24 5.69 20.20 -12.13
CA GLU A 24 5.10 21.52 -12.37
C GLU A 24 3.56 21.44 -12.45
N GLY A 25 2.89 22.39 -11.78
CA GLY A 25 1.44 22.52 -11.82
C GLY A 25 0.68 21.65 -10.82
N ILE A 26 1.37 20.98 -9.89
CA ILE A 26 0.73 20.32 -8.74
C ILE A 26 0.57 21.34 -7.59
N GLU A 27 -0.66 21.51 -7.14
CA GLU A 27 -1.01 22.24 -5.92
C GLU A 27 -1.56 21.24 -4.90
N ILE A 28 -1.06 21.31 -3.67
CA ILE A 28 -1.37 20.35 -2.60
C ILE A 28 -1.97 21.11 -1.43
N ASP A 29 -3.23 20.80 -1.14
CA ASP A 29 -3.91 21.22 0.07
C ASP A 29 -3.76 20.12 1.11
N GLU A 30 -3.01 20.37 2.18
CA GLU A 30 -2.85 19.43 3.30
C GLU A 30 -3.77 19.85 4.45
N VAL A 31 -4.55 18.90 4.95
CA VAL A 31 -5.43 19.09 6.11
C VAL A 31 -5.35 17.90 7.06
N GLU A 32 -5.51 18.13 8.36
CA GLU A 32 -5.55 17.05 9.34
C GLU A 32 -6.92 16.37 9.45
N ASP A 33 -7.98 17.06 9.02
CA ASP A 33 -9.38 16.66 9.14
C ASP A 33 -10.20 17.32 8.02
N ILE A 34 -11.38 16.78 7.75
CA ILE A 34 -12.36 17.23 6.74
C ILE A 34 -12.97 18.59 7.13
N LYS A 35 -12.79 19.02 8.38
CA LYS A 35 -13.33 20.28 8.89
C LYS A 35 -12.62 21.47 8.26
N GLY A 36 -13.34 22.19 7.40
CA GLY A 36 -12.87 23.46 6.83
C GLY A 36 -12.04 23.31 5.55
N LEU A 37 -12.40 22.35 4.69
CA LEU A 37 -11.78 22.19 3.39
C LEU A 37 -11.84 23.50 2.57
N PRO A 38 -10.73 23.88 1.91
CA PRO A 38 -10.67 25.13 1.17
C PRO A 38 -11.43 25.06 -0.16
N GLN A 39 -11.69 23.86 -0.69
CA GLN A 39 -12.38 23.64 -1.96
C GLN A 39 -13.34 22.44 -1.90
N GLU A 40 -14.36 22.44 -2.76
CA GLU A 40 -15.40 21.40 -2.83
C GLU A 40 -15.08 20.29 -3.86
N SER A 41 -14.04 20.47 -4.68
CA SER A 41 -13.65 19.53 -5.75
C SER A 41 -12.14 19.45 -5.91
N TYR A 42 -11.61 18.25 -6.07
CA TYR A 42 -10.17 18.01 -6.27
C TYR A 42 -9.92 17.07 -7.45
N ASP A 43 -8.75 17.14 -8.07
CA ASP A 43 -8.37 16.16 -9.08
C ASP A 43 -8.03 14.82 -8.43
N MET A 44 -7.31 14.86 -7.31
CA MET A 44 -6.94 13.68 -6.53
C MET A 44 -7.16 13.91 -5.04
N LEU A 45 -7.62 12.87 -4.36
CA LEU A 45 -7.78 12.83 -2.92
C LEU A 45 -6.93 11.69 -2.35
N PHE A 46 -6.00 12.04 -1.47
CA PHE A 46 -5.23 11.10 -0.67
C PHE A 46 -5.71 11.19 0.78
N VAL A 47 -6.01 10.03 1.36
CA VAL A 47 -6.45 9.92 2.75
C VAL A 47 -5.50 9.00 3.48
N ASP A 48 -4.91 9.49 4.57
CA ASP A 48 -4.24 8.63 5.53
C ASP A 48 -5.26 8.13 6.56
N ASP A 49 -5.50 6.81 6.55
CA ASP A 49 -6.34 6.12 7.54
C ASP A 49 -5.86 6.35 8.99
N GLY A 50 -4.58 6.69 9.19
CA GLY A 50 -4.01 6.83 10.53
C GLY A 50 -4.32 5.59 11.37
N ASP A 51 -4.94 5.80 12.54
CA ASP A 51 -5.42 4.74 13.43
C ASP A 51 -6.91 4.39 13.22
N SER A 52 -7.71 5.23 12.56
CA SER A 52 -9.13 4.96 12.31
C SER A 52 -9.76 5.94 11.31
N LEU A 53 -10.05 5.47 10.09
CA LEU A 53 -11.20 5.91 9.31
C LEU A 53 -12.46 5.88 10.20
N ASP A 54 -13.08 7.02 10.39
CA ASP A 54 -14.38 7.14 11.06
C ASP A 54 -15.52 7.21 10.03
N ASP A 55 -16.76 6.99 10.50
CA ASP A 55 -17.96 7.03 9.65
C ASP A 55 -18.11 8.40 8.96
N GLU A 56 -17.61 9.49 9.58
CA GLU A 56 -17.63 10.85 9.03
C GLU A 56 -16.77 10.96 7.76
N LEU A 57 -15.58 10.35 7.77
CA LEU A 57 -14.68 10.29 6.63
C LEU A 57 -15.19 9.38 5.51
N GLU A 58 -15.86 8.27 5.83
CA GLU A 58 -16.51 7.45 4.81
C GLU A 58 -17.64 8.22 4.10
N GLU A 59 -18.53 8.87 4.84
CA GLU A 59 -19.59 9.70 4.26
C GLU A 59 -19.02 10.83 3.40
N PHE A 60 -17.94 11.46 3.86
CA PHE A 60 -17.23 12.47 3.09
C PHE A 60 -16.66 11.90 1.78
N LEU A 61 -16.02 10.74 1.81
CA LEU A 61 -15.48 10.06 0.63
C LEU A 61 -16.56 9.78 -0.41
N TYR A 62 -17.80 9.48 -0.01
CA TYR A 62 -18.92 9.34 -0.94
C TYR A 62 -19.39 10.68 -1.52
N SER A 63 -19.35 11.75 -0.73
CA SER A 63 -19.90 13.06 -1.11
C SER A 63 -18.97 13.91 -1.96
N ILE A 64 -17.65 13.78 -1.78
CA ILE A 64 -16.68 14.63 -2.47
C ILE A 64 -16.50 14.25 -3.93
N ASP A 65 -16.50 15.27 -4.79
CA ASP A 65 -16.16 15.14 -6.21
C ASP A 65 -14.63 15.15 -6.37
N ALA A 66 -14.06 13.96 -6.48
CA ALA A 66 -12.65 13.75 -6.79
C ALA A 66 -12.51 12.72 -7.90
N LYS A 67 -11.67 13.00 -8.90
CA LYS A 67 -11.50 12.11 -10.07
C LYS A 67 -10.81 10.80 -9.69
N GLN A 68 -9.94 10.85 -8.69
CA GLN A 68 -9.25 9.67 -8.18
C GLN A 68 -9.08 9.78 -6.66
N LYS A 69 -9.40 8.70 -5.95
CA LYS A 69 -9.39 8.60 -4.49
C LYS A 69 -8.44 7.49 -4.06
N ILE A 70 -7.45 7.84 -3.26
CA ILE A 70 -6.37 6.95 -2.81
C ILE A 70 -6.37 6.90 -1.28
N LEU A 71 -6.27 5.70 -0.73
CA LEU A 71 -6.22 5.47 0.72
C LEU A 71 -4.89 4.85 1.14
N PHE A 72 -4.19 5.47 2.11
CA PHE A 72 -3.07 4.85 2.79
C PHE A 72 -3.57 4.02 3.98
N VAL A 73 -3.27 2.73 4.01
CA VAL A 73 -3.70 1.80 5.07
C VAL A 73 -2.51 1.26 5.85
N SER A 74 -2.62 1.24 7.17
CA SER A 74 -1.60 0.63 8.06
C SER A 74 -1.79 -0.87 8.25
N ASN A 75 -3.02 -1.39 8.07
CA ASN A 75 -3.37 -2.80 8.25
C ASN A 75 -4.08 -3.36 7.01
N ASP A 76 -3.87 -4.64 6.73
CA ASP A 76 -4.18 -5.30 5.47
C ASP A 76 -5.67 -5.54 5.16
N ASP A 77 -6.57 -5.26 6.09
CA ASP A 77 -7.97 -5.72 6.02
C ASP A 77 -9.01 -4.61 5.76
N ARG A 78 -8.60 -3.38 5.48
CA ARG A 78 -9.54 -2.28 5.24
C ARG A 78 -9.82 -2.11 3.74
N SER A 79 -11.06 -2.35 3.36
CA SER A 79 -11.59 -2.03 2.03
C SER A 79 -12.72 -1.04 2.22
N VAL A 80 -12.46 0.22 1.86
CA VAL A 80 -13.45 1.30 1.89
C VAL A 80 -14.09 1.39 0.51
N GLU A 81 -15.42 1.47 0.46
CA GLU A 81 -16.13 1.67 -0.81
C GLU A 81 -15.91 3.11 -1.32
N GLY A 82 -15.82 3.28 -2.64
CA GLY A 82 -15.59 4.61 -3.24
C GLY A 82 -14.13 5.07 -3.28
N VAL A 83 -13.18 4.20 -2.93
CA VAL A 83 -11.73 4.41 -3.12
C VAL A 83 -11.26 3.67 -4.38
N ASP A 84 -10.46 4.34 -5.20
CA ASP A 84 -9.92 3.79 -6.46
C ASP A 84 -8.66 2.96 -6.22
N GLU A 85 -7.77 3.41 -5.33
CA GLU A 85 -6.53 2.71 -5.01
C GLU A 85 -6.23 2.68 -3.51
N ILE A 86 -5.62 1.58 -3.06
CA ILE A 86 -5.20 1.40 -1.66
C ILE A 86 -3.70 1.15 -1.63
N ILE A 87 -2.98 1.98 -0.85
CA ILE A 87 -1.55 1.87 -0.63
C ILE A 87 -1.31 1.37 0.79
N LYS A 88 -0.62 0.24 0.92
CA LYS A 88 -0.25 -0.33 2.21
C LYS A 88 1.01 0.32 2.76
N LYS A 89 1.01 0.65 4.05
CA LYS A 89 2.19 1.12 4.77
C LYS A 89 3.01 -0.06 5.31
N PRO A 90 4.34 0.04 5.35
CA PRO A 90 5.17 1.13 4.83
C PRO A 90 5.23 1.13 3.29
N PHE A 91 5.32 2.31 2.68
CA PHE A 91 5.42 2.49 1.24
C PHE A 91 6.60 3.39 0.86
N LEU A 92 7.02 3.30 -0.40
CA LEU A 92 8.15 4.06 -0.94
C LEU A 92 7.66 5.38 -1.58
N PRO A 93 8.51 6.42 -1.65
CA PRO A 93 8.18 7.64 -2.40
C PRO A 93 7.86 7.36 -3.87
N SER A 94 8.55 6.39 -4.48
CA SER A 94 8.31 5.94 -5.86
C SER A 94 6.86 5.50 -6.09
N THR A 95 6.21 4.94 -5.07
CA THR A 95 4.78 4.58 -5.14
C THR A 95 3.91 5.81 -5.38
N ILE A 96 4.10 6.90 -4.61
CA ILE A 96 3.35 8.14 -4.81
C ILE A 96 3.65 8.74 -6.18
N ILE A 97 4.93 8.79 -6.57
CA ILE A 97 5.36 9.34 -7.86
C ILE A 97 4.65 8.63 -9.02
N SER A 98 4.61 7.29 -8.99
CA SER A 98 3.97 6.50 -10.05
C SER A 98 2.49 6.82 -10.22
N ILE A 99 1.77 7.08 -9.14
CA ILE A 99 0.34 7.44 -9.15
C ILE A 99 0.14 8.86 -9.71
N LEU A 100 0.96 9.81 -9.26
CA LEU A 100 0.92 11.18 -9.76
C LEU A 100 1.28 11.25 -11.25
N GLN A 101 2.21 10.42 -11.73
CA GLN A 101 2.58 10.35 -13.15
C GLN A 101 1.50 9.68 -14.00
N SER A 102 0.90 8.58 -13.51
CA SER A 102 -0.17 7.86 -14.22
C SER A 102 -1.38 8.74 -14.49
N SER A 103 -1.65 9.69 -13.60
CA SER A 103 -2.74 10.67 -13.73
C SER A 103 -2.37 11.93 -14.53
N TYR A 104 -1.08 12.28 -14.62
CA TYR A 104 -0.59 13.41 -15.42
C TYR A 104 -0.60 13.17 -16.94
N GLY A 105 -0.64 11.91 -17.38
CA GLY A 105 -0.46 11.55 -18.78
C GLY A 105 1.03 11.60 -19.17
N GLU A 106 1.46 10.58 -19.90
CA GLU A 106 2.86 10.27 -20.26
C GLU A 106 3.68 11.48 -20.77
N GLU A 107 4.40 12.19 -19.89
CA GLU A 107 5.59 12.99 -20.28
C GLU A 107 6.46 13.41 -19.07
N SER A 108 6.87 12.45 -18.22
CA SER A 108 7.83 12.76 -17.14
C SER A 108 8.87 11.67 -16.91
N GLU A 109 9.66 11.39 -17.94
CA GLU A 109 10.90 10.59 -17.82
C GLU A 109 12.04 11.33 -17.07
N ARG A 110 11.81 12.55 -16.56
CA ARG A 110 12.85 13.37 -15.91
C ARG A 110 12.78 13.44 -14.38
N VAL A 111 11.75 12.85 -13.76
CA VAL A 111 11.49 13.08 -12.32
C VAL A 111 12.25 12.11 -11.42
N GLU A 112 12.59 10.90 -11.89
CA GLU A 112 13.30 9.91 -11.07
C GLU A 112 14.75 10.33 -10.75
N SER A 113 15.49 10.90 -11.71
CA SER A 113 16.89 11.31 -11.50
C SER A 113 17.01 12.48 -10.52
N ASP A 114 16.11 13.45 -10.63
CA ASP A 114 16.17 14.69 -9.84
C ASP A 114 15.77 14.43 -8.37
N ILE A 115 14.93 13.42 -8.11
CA ILE A 115 14.52 13.04 -6.76
C ILE A 115 15.59 12.20 -6.07
N GLU A 116 16.23 11.25 -6.76
CA GLU A 116 17.36 10.49 -6.19
C GLU A 116 18.53 11.42 -5.81
N GLU A 117 18.88 12.38 -6.68
CA GLU A 117 19.92 13.38 -6.39
C GLU A 117 19.52 14.31 -5.24
N PHE A 118 18.25 14.71 -5.14
CA PHE A 118 17.75 15.57 -4.06
C PHE A 118 17.62 14.86 -2.69
N ILE A 119 17.29 13.57 -2.64
CA ILE A 119 17.33 12.79 -1.38
C ILE A 119 18.76 12.72 -0.84
N VAL A 120 19.75 12.60 -1.73
CA VAL A 120 21.16 12.61 -1.35
C VAL A 120 21.61 14.00 -0.88
N ASP A 121 21.20 15.08 -1.56
CA ASP A 121 21.57 16.46 -1.21
C ASP A 121 20.84 17.04 0.03
N ASN A 122 19.67 16.51 0.41
CA ASN A 122 18.99 16.94 1.66
C ASN A 122 19.42 16.13 2.89
N ILE A 123 20.33 15.17 2.68
CA ILE A 123 21.23 14.67 3.71
C ILE A 123 22.53 15.47 3.60
N GLU A 124 22.45 16.80 3.46
CA GLU A 124 23.61 17.63 3.75
C GLU A 124 23.90 17.52 5.25
N PRO A 125 25.08 17.03 5.66
CA PRO A 125 25.51 17.15 7.03
C PRO A 125 25.73 18.63 7.26
N SER A 126 24.79 19.30 7.93
CA SER A 126 25.04 20.62 8.50
C SER A 126 26.31 20.50 9.33
N GLU A 127 27.41 21.12 8.90
CA GLU A 127 28.68 21.26 9.63
C GLU A 127 28.50 22.18 10.85
N GLU A 128 27.48 21.93 11.66
CA GLU A 128 27.46 22.39 13.03
C GLU A 128 28.12 21.30 13.87
N LYS A 129 29.24 21.67 14.50
CA LYS A 129 29.99 20.89 15.47
C LYS A 129 29.05 20.16 16.45
N ARG A 130 28.66 18.94 16.13
CA ARG A 130 28.05 18.00 17.06
C ARG A 130 29.14 17.00 17.42
N ASP A 131 29.42 16.90 18.72
CA ASP A 131 30.31 15.89 19.28
C ASP A 131 29.97 14.52 18.67
N HIS A 132 30.94 13.92 17.98
CA HIS A 132 30.85 12.55 17.51
C HIS A 132 30.73 11.61 18.71
N SER A 133 29.51 11.21 19.06
CA SER A 133 29.31 9.99 19.85
C SER A 133 28.07 9.17 19.50
N ASP A 134 27.08 9.67 18.75
CA ASP A 134 25.88 8.88 18.42
C ASP A 134 25.50 8.93 16.94
N SER A 135 26.46 8.71 16.04
CA SER A 135 26.10 8.30 14.69
C SER A 135 25.76 6.81 14.74
N LEU A 136 24.47 6.48 14.63
CA LEU A 136 23.92 5.10 14.56
C LEU A 136 24.33 4.37 13.25
N ILE A 137 25.51 4.67 12.71
CA ILE A 137 26.12 3.91 11.64
C ILE A 137 26.70 2.67 12.29
N LEU A 138 26.01 1.54 12.08
CA LEU A 138 26.47 0.24 12.56
C LEU A 138 27.88 -0.01 12.03
N ASP A 139 28.80 -0.32 12.94
CA ASP A 139 30.15 -0.69 12.52
C ASP A 139 30.13 -2.07 11.85
N LYS A 140 31.22 -2.39 11.15
CA LYS A 140 31.33 -3.68 10.43
C LYS A 140 31.17 -4.88 11.37
N ALA A 141 31.54 -4.75 12.64
CA ALA A 141 31.44 -5.83 13.63
C ALA A 141 30.00 -6.02 14.12
N GLU A 142 29.23 -4.95 14.27
CA GLU A 142 27.80 -4.98 14.58
C GLU A 142 27.00 -5.58 13.42
N ILE A 143 27.34 -5.22 12.17
CA ILE A 143 26.74 -5.84 10.96
C ILE A 143 27.00 -7.35 10.94
N ASP A 144 28.23 -7.78 11.22
CA ASP A 144 28.57 -9.21 11.25
C ASP A 144 27.90 -9.95 12.41
N LYS A 145 27.62 -9.28 13.54
CA LYS A 145 26.86 -9.83 14.66
C LYS A 145 25.38 -10.03 14.30
N ILE A 146 24.77 -9.07 13.62
CA ILE A 146 23.40 -9.18 13.10
C ILE A 146 23.30 -10.33 12.10
N LYS A 147 24.26 -10.45 11.17
CA LYS A 147 24.31 -11.56 10.22
C LYS A 147 24.35 -12.92 10.92
N ARG A 148 25.16 -13.07 11.98
CA ARG A 148 25.23 -14.31 12.76
C ARG A 148 23.93 -14.61 13.49
N LEU A 149 23.27 -13.61 14.06
CA LEU A 149 21.98 -13.78 14.75
C LEU A 149 20.86 -14.19 13.79
N LEU A 150 20.85 -13.67 12.56
CA LEU A 150 19.90 -14.07 11.53
C LEU A 150 20.14 -15.53 11.08
N LEU A 151 21.40 -15.93 10.91
CA LEU A 151 21.79 -17.29 10.53
C LEU A 151 21.51 -18.32 11.65
N ASP A 152 21.67 -17.95 12.92
CA ASP A 152 21.33 -18.82 14.07
C ASP A 152 19.81 -18.88 14.35
N SER A 153 19.01 -18.04 13.70
CA SER A 153 17.54 -18.06 13.80
C SER A 153 16.88 -18.90 12.67
N GLU A 154 17.67 -19.50 11.78
CA GLU A 154 17.19 -20.36 10.67
C GLU A 154 17.01 -21.85 11.05
N ASP A 155 16.86 -22.18 12.33
CA ASP A 155 16.21 -23.44 12.72
C ASP A 155 14.68 -23.30 12.60
N THR A 156 14.17 -23.19 11.36
CA THR A 156 12.91 -23.78 10.81
C THR A 156 12.52 -23.17 9.46
N ILE A 157 13.34 -23.36 8.43
CA ILE A 157 12.81 -23.62 7.08
C ILE A 157 13.71 -24.70 6.46
N GLU A 158 13.41 -25.96 6.77
CA GLU A 158 13.90 -27.05 5.94
C GLU A 158 13.26 -26.91 4.56
N SER A 159 14.09 -26.53 3.59
CA SER A 159 13.80 -26.68 2.18
C SER A 159 13.78 -28.16 1.83
N GLU A 160 12.61 -28.80 1.92
CA GLU A 160 12.41 -30.13 1.34
C GLU A 160 12.12 -29.99 -0.16
N GLN A 161 13.08 -30.48 -0.95
CA GLN A 161 12.88 -30.76 -2.36
C GLN A 161 11.95 -31.99 -2.53
N GLU A 162 11.13 -31.90 -3.58
CA GLU A 162 10.43 -32.97 -4.31
C GLU A 162 10.89 -34.41 -4.01
N ASP A 163 10.05 -35.23 -3.37
CA ASP A 163 9.37 -36.35 -4.05
C ASP A 163 8.38 -37.10 -3.12
N THR A 164 7.20 -37.41 -3.65
CA THR A 164 6.22 -38.44 -3.22
C THR A 164 5.39 -38.23 -1.92
N THR A 165 4.07 -37.99 -2.08
CA THR A 165 3.00 -38.91 -1.63
C THR A 165 1.61 -38.38 -2.05
N GLN A 166 0.90 -39.16 -2.86
CA GLN A 166 -0.41 -38.87 -3.44
C GLN A 166 -1.58 -39.02 -2.43
N SER A 167 -1.36 -38.78 -1.13
CA SER A 167 -2.37 -39.05 -0.09
C SER A 167 -2.93 -37.82 0.63
N ASP A 168 -2.21 -36.69 0.65
CA ASP A 168 -2.59 -35.54 1.48
C ASP A 168 -3.37 -34.45 0.72
N SER A 169 -3.42 -34.51 -0.62
CA SER A 169 -4.18 -33.54 -1.45
C SER A 169 -5.68 -33.62 -1.16
N ALA A 170 -6.21 -34.82 -0.92
CA ALA A 170 -7.64 -35.03 -0.71
C ALA A 170 -8.13 -34.42 0.61
N GLU A 171 -7.36 -34.55 1.70
CA GLU A 171 -7.72 -33.96 2.99
C GLU A 171 -7.63 -32.43 2.97
N ILE A 172 -6.67 -31.87 2.23
CA ILE A 172 -6.54 -30.42 2.06
C ILE A 172 -7.67 -29.88 1.19
N GLU A 173 -8.05 -30.58 0.12
CA GLU A 173 -9.17 -30.22 -0.75
C GLU A 173 -10.52 -30.28 -0.01
N GLU A 174 -10.78 -31.31 0.79
CA GLU A 174 -12.00 -31.41 1.60
C GLU A 174 -12.09 -30.26 2.62
N ARG A 175 -10.98 -29.94 3.30
CA ARG A 175 -10.93 -28.80 4.24
C ARG A 175 -11.12 -27.45 3.55
N LEU A 176 -10.64 -27.31 2.32
CA LEU A 176 -10.85 -26.10 1.51
C LEU A 176 -12.31 -25.96 1.09
N ILE A 177 -12.94 -27.07 0.68
CA ILE A 177 -14.36 -27.10 0.30
C ILE A 177 -15.26 -26.78 1.52
N ASP A 178 -14.97 -27.36 2.67
CA ASP A 178 -15.70 -27.08 3.91
C ASP A 178 -15.56 -25.61 4.34
N ALA A 179 -14.34 -25.06 4.27
CA ALA A 179 -14.11 -23.65 4.56
C ALA A 179 -14.86 -22.73 3.58
N LEU A 180 -14.92 -23.09 2.29
CA LEU A 180 -15.68 -22.33 1.29
C LEU A 180 -17.20 -22.46 1.46
N MET A 181 -17.70 -23.60 1.96
CA MET A 181 -19.11 -23.83 2.27
C MET A 181 -19.58 -23.01 3.48
N ASP A 182 -18.72 -22.84 4.49
CA ASP A 182 -19.03 -22.05 5.69
C ASP A 182 -18.93 -20.53 5.47
N MET A 183 -18.34 -20.10 4.35
CA MET A 183 -18.26 -18.68 4.00
C MET A 183 -19.61 -18.11 3.55
N LYS A 184 -19.93 -16.91 4.03
CA LYS A 184 -21.09 -16.16 3.55
C LYS A 184 -20.95 -15.89 2.05
N PRO A 185 -22.03 -15.94 1.25
CA PRO A 185 -21.98 -15.72 -0.20
C PRO A 185 -21.34 -14.38 -0.61
N LYS A 186 -21.47 -13.34 0.23
CA LYS A 186 -20.81 -12.04 0.01
C LYS A 186 -19.28 -12.14 0.07
N ALA A 187 -18.73 -12.97 0.95
CA ALA A 187 -17.28 -13.16 1.09
C ALA A 187 -16.73 -13.97 -0.10
N ILE A 188 -17.45 -14.99 -0.55
CA ILE A 188 -17.10 -15.77 -1.75
C ILE A 188 -17.10 -14.86 -3.00
N LYS A 189 -18.14 -14.01 -3.15
CA LYS A 189 -18.23 -13.03 -4.23
C LYS A 189 -17.08 -12.02 -4.21
N ARG A 190 -16.60 -11.63 -3.02
CA ARG A 190 -15.45 -10.73 -2.87
C ARG A 190 -14.15 -11.42 -3.25
N LEU A 191 -13.96 -12.67 -2.82
CA LEU A 191 -12.76 -13.47 -3.08
C LEU A 191 -12.60 -13.82 -4.56
N LEU A 192 -13.73 -13.97 -5.28
CA LEU A 192 -13.76 -14.30 -6.70
C LEU A 192 -13.89 -13.07 -7.62
N ARG A 193 -13.75 -11.85 -7.09
CA ARG A 193 -13.91 -10.61 -7.88
C ARG A 193 -12.76 -10.49 -8.91
N GLY A 194 -13.11 -10.47 -10.19
CA GLY A 194 -12.15 -10.37 -11.30
C GLY A 194 -11.63 -11.71 -11.82
N ALA A 195 -12.02 -12.84 -11.20
CA ALA A 195 -11.71 -14.17 -11.71
C ALA A 195 -12.69 -14.59 -12.81
N GLU A 196 -12.19 -15.17 -13.89
CA GLU A 196 -13.02 -15.78 -14.94
C GLU A 196 -13.33 -17.24 -14.55
N ILE A 197 -14.59 -17.51 -14.21
CA ILE A 197 -15.02 -18.83 -13.71
C ILE A 197 -15.81 -19.57 -14.78
N ASN A 198 -15.31 -20.74 -15.19
CA ASN A 198 -16.00 -21.64 -16.10
C ASN A 198 -16.67 -22.78 -15.31
N ILE A 199 -18.00 -22.76 -15.21
CA ILE A 199 -18.77 -23.81 -14.52
C ILE A 199 -19.38 -24.75 -15.55
N SER A 200 -19.04 -26.04 -15.48
CA SER A 200 -19.63 -27.07 -16.35
C SER A 200 -20.52 -28.00 -15.52
N ILE A 201 -21.84 -27.94 -15.78
CA ILE A 201 -22.84 -28.75 -15.07
C ILE A 201 -23.33 -29.85 -16.02
N LYS A 202 -23.17 -31.12 -15.60
CA LYS A 202 -23.72 -32.27 -16.33
C LYS A 202 -24.98 -32.76 -15.63
N PHE A 203 -26.11 -32.66 -16.33
CA PHE A 203 -27.35 -33.28 -15.85
C PHE A 203 -27.35 -34.77 -16.20
N PRO A 204 -27.64 -35.66 -15.24
CA PRO A 204 -27.88 -37.06 -15.56
C PRO A 204 -29.12 -37.15 -16.45
N LYS A 205 -29.04 -37.88 -17.56
CA LYS A 205 -30.23 -38.22 -18.35
C LYS A 205 -31.11 -39.11 -17.47
N GLY A 206 -32.26 -38.59 -17.04
CA GLY A 206 -33.25 -39.40 -16.36
C GLY A 206 -33.64 -40.57 -17.26
N GLU A 207 -33.53 -41.78 -16.73
CA GLU A 207 -34.30 -42.91 -17.24
C GLU A 207 -35.78 -42.56 -17.03
N SER A 208 -36.47 -42.27 -18.12
CA SER A 208 -37.94 -42.20 -18.17
C SER A 208 -38.51 -43.59 -18.38
#